data_AF-A0A271VQB4-F1
#
_entry.id   AF-A0A271VQB4-F1
#
_cell.length_a   1.000
_cell.length_b   1.000
_cell.length_c   1.000
_cell.angle_alpha   90.00
_cell.angle_beta   90.00
_cell.angle_gamma   90.00
#
_symmetry.space_group_name_H-M   'P 1'
#
loop_
_entity.id
_entity.type
_entity.pdbx_description
1 polymer ?
#
loop_
_entity_poly.entity_id
_entity_poly.type
_entity_poly.pdbx_seq_one_letter_code
_entity_poly.pdbx_strand_id
1 'polypeptide(L)'
;MSRETMQTAIEVTKQRMAERANTYKQEWVLQGRPEQLRFEQDRVFMQNGWVFPKVDQGVDCEKVLVLLYPDRKVLDWLPKVTSINLANGYRCDYQYSEIAQIEVELKDRFFAVNVRFLM
;
A
#
# COMPACT_ATOMS: atom_id res chain seq x y z
N MET A 1 26.53 -3.28 2.89
CA MET A 1 25.39 -3.50 1.96
C MET A 1 25.32 -2.31 1.02
N SER A 2 25.24 -2.54 -0.29
CA SER A 2 25.37 -1.46 -1.28
C SER A 2 24.05 -0.70 -1.47
N ARG A 3 24.16 0.54 -1.98
CA ARG A 3 23.00 1.35 -2.41
C ARG A 3 22.16 0.60 -3.46
N GLU A 4 22.82 -0.11 -4.36
CA GLU A 4 22.18 -0.91 -5.40
C GLU A 4 21.29 -2.02 -4.81
N THR A 5 21.78 -2.77 -3.81
CA THR A 5 20.97 -3.81 -3.14
C THR A 5 19.70 -3.23 -2.52
N MET A 6 19.80 -2.08 -1.85
CA MET A 6 18.64 -1.37 -1.29
C MET A 6 17.65 -0.96 -2.39
N GLN A 7 18.15 -0.35 -3.47
CA GLN A 7 17.30 0.10 -4.58
C GLN A 7 16.55 -1.06 -5.21
N THR A 8 17.23 -2.18 -5.47
CA THR A 8 16.59 -3.40 -5.99
C THR A 8 15.54 -3.93 -5.01
N ALA A 9 15.84 -4.01 -3.71
CA ALA A 9 14.89 -4.51 -2.72
C ALA A 9 13.62 -3.63 -2.64
N ILE A 10 13.78 -2.31 -2.72
CA ILE A 10 12.67 -1.35 -2.71
C ILE A 10 11.82 -1.46 -3.98
N GLU A 11 12.43 -1.56 -5.16
CA GLU A 11 11.67 -1.76 -6.42
C GLU A 11 10.93 -3.09 -6.44
N VAL A 12 11.54 -4.18 -5.96
CA VAL A 12 10.85 -5.48 -5.83
C VAL A 12 9.66 -5.36 -4.87
N THR A 13 9.82 -4.63 -3.77
CA THR A 13 8.75 -4.42 -2.80
C THR A 13 7.59 -3.63 -3.39
N LYS A 14 7.87 -2.55 -4.12
CA LYS A 14 6.88 -1.78 -4.87
C LYS A 14 6.09 -2.67 -5.84
N GLN A 15 6.77 -3.54 -6.61
CA GLN A 15 6.09 -4.46 -7.53
C GLN A 15 5.16 -5.42 -6.80
N ARG A 16 5.63 -6.05 -5.71
CA ARG A 16 4.81 -6.96 -4.89
C ARG A 16 3.58 -6.27 -4.30
N MET A 17 3.72 -5.04 -3.82
CA MET A 17 2.60 -4.23 -3.32
C MET A 17 1.57 -3.95 -4.42
N ALA A 18 2.02 -3.58 -5.62
CA ALA A 18 1.15 -3.31 -6.75
C ALA A 18 0.43 -4.59 -7.24
N GLU A 19 1.14 -5.71 -7.30
CA GLU A 19 0.56 -7.03 -7.62
C GLU A 19 -0.52 -7.41 -6.61
N ARG A 20 -0.24 -7.31 -5.31
CA ARG A 20 -1.19 -7.63 -4.24
C ARG A 20 -2.42 -6.72 -4.30
N ALA A 21 -2.25 -5.42 -4.55
CA ALA A 21 -3.36 -4.48 -4.75
C ALA A 21 -4.25 -4.88 -5.93
N ASN A 22 -3.64 -5.33 -7.04
CA ASN A 22 -4.38 -5.83 -8.19
C ASN A 22 -5.15 -7.12 -7.87
N THR A 23 -4.60 -8.03 -7.05
CA THR A 23 -5.32 -9.21 -6.57
C THR A 23 -6.58 -8.83 -5.80
N TYR A 24 -6.51 -7.87 -4.86
CA TYR A 24 -7.70 -7.38 -4.17
C TYR A 24 -8.75 -6.82 -5.15
N LYS A 25 -8.32 -6.05 -6.14
CA LYS A 25 -9.23 -5.49 -7.14
C LYS A 25 -9.91 -6.57 -7.99
N GLN A 26 -9.17 -7.60 -8.38
CA GLN A 26 -9.71 -8.74 -9.13
C GLN A 26 -10.77 -9.48 -8.30
N GLU A 27 -10.46 -9.82 -7.05
CA GLU A 27 -11.42 -10.46 -6.15
C GLU A 27 -12.65 -9.60 -5.88
N TRP A 28 -12.47 -8.28 -5.72
CA TRP A 28 -13.57 -7.34 -5.60
C TRP A 28 -14.50 -7.36 -6.81
N VAL A 29 -13.95 -7.43 -8.03
CA VAL A 29 -14.77 -7.57 -9.24
C VAL A 29 -15.48 -8.92 -9.27
N LEU A 30 -14.79 -10.02 -8.97
CA LEU A 30 -15.34 -11.38 -8.98
C LEU A 30 -16.48 -11.56 -7.98
N GLN A 31 -16.40 -10.89 -6.83
CA GLN A 31 -17.41 -10.93 -5.77
C GLN A 31 -18.55 -9.91 -5.96
N GLY A 32 -18.64 -9.25 -7.13
CA GLY A 32 -19.76 -8.35 -7.43
C GLY A 32 -19.61 -6.94 -6.86
N ARG A 33 -18.38 -6.49 -6.64
CA ARG A 33 -18.02 -5.12 -6.20
C ARG A 33 -18.61 -4.72 -4.84
N PRO A 34 -18.47 -5.54 -3.79
CA PRO A 34 -19.02 -5.24 -2.47
C PRO A 34 -18.33 -4.03 -1.82
N GLU A 35 -19.00 -3.39 -0.86
CA GLU A 35 -18.37 -2.35 -0.02
C GLU A 35 -17.25 -2.94 0.85
N GLN A 36 -17.46 -4.16 1.35
CA GLN A 36 -16.45 -4.95 2.06
C GLN A 36 -16.12 -6.20 1.26
N LEU A 37 -14.88 -6.30 0.81
CA LEU A 37 -14.36 -7.51 0.19
C LEU A 37 -14.04 -8.54 1.27
N ARG A 38 -14.51 -9.77 1.07
CA ARG A 38 -14.02 -10.93 1.82
C ARG A 38 -12.78 -11.46 1.10
N PHE A 39 -11.62 -11.35 1.73
CA PHE A 39 -10.36 -11.81 1.16
C PHE A 39 -9.62 -12.62 2.21
N GLU A 40 -9.31 -13.89 1.90
CA GLU A 40 -8.79 -14.86 2.88
C GLU A 40 -9.71 -14.93 4.13
N GLN A 41 -9.20 -14.61 5.32
CA GLN A 41 -9.97 -14.59 6.57
C GLN A 41 -10.45 -13.19 6.96
N ASP A 42 -10.10 -12.16 6.18
CA ASP A 42 -10.35 -10.76 6.51
C ASP A 42 -11.54 -10.17 5.75
N ARG A 43 -12.09 -9.09 6.33
CA ARG A 43 -13.00 -8.17 5.65
C ARG A 43 -12.29 -6.85 5.43
N VAL A 44 -12.19 -6.44 4.18
CA VAL A 44 -11.46 -5.25 3.76
C VAL A 44 -12.44 -4.28 3.11
N PHE A 45 -12.54 -3.08 3.66
CA PHE A 45 -13.29 -2.02 3.01
C PHE A 45 -12.64 -1.64 1.70
N MET A 46 -13.46 -1.47 0.66
CA MET A 46 -13.02 -1.17 -0.69
C MET A 46 -13.58 0.18 -1.14
N GLN A 47 -12.76 0.98 -1.81
CA GLN A 47 -13.19 2.20 -2.47
C GLN A 47 -12.72 2.16 -3.92
N ASN A 48 -13.67 2.25 -4.87
CA ASN A 48 -13.38 2.22 -6.31
C ASN A 48 -12.54 1.00 -6.77
N GLY A 49 -12.65 -0.12 -6.06
CA GLY A 49 -11.91 -1.35 -6.32
C GLY A 49 -10.53 -1.44 -5.66
N TRP A 50 -10.19 -0.51 -4.77
CA TRP A 50 -8.91 -0.48 -4.07
C TRP A 50 -9.11 -0.56 -2.56
N VAL A 51 -8.09 -1.06 -1.85
CA VAL A 51 -8.14 -1.17 -0.39
C VAL A 51 -8.28 0.20 0.26
N PHE A 52 -9.26 0.35 1.14
CA PHE A 52 -9.56 1.57 1.86
C PHE A 52 -9.91 1.25 3.32
N PRO A 53 -8.94 0.80 4.14
CA PRO A 53 -9.16 0.53 5.56
C PRO A 53 -9.43 1.86 6.30
N LYS A 54 -10.70 2.25 6.32
CA LYS A 54 -11.17 3.50 6.91
C LYS A 54 -11.09 3.45 8.44
N VAL A 55 -10.66 4.55 9.04
CA VAL A 55 -10.76 4.86 10.47
C VAL A 55 -11.55 6.14 10.66
N ASP A 56 -11.87 6.49 11.92
CA ASP A 56 -12.72 7.64 12.27
C ASP A 56 -12.27 8.94 11.59
N GLN A 57 -10.97 9.14 11.40
CA GLN A 57 -10.39 10.35 10.78
C GLN A 57 -9.47 10.06 9.60
N GLY A 58 -9.82 9.11 8.72
CA GLY A 58 -9.08 8.92 7.47
C GLY A 58 -8.85 7.46 7.08
N VAL A 59 -7.61 7.16 6.68
CA VAL A 59 -7.14 5.81 6.37
C VAL A 59 -6.15 5.32 7.43
N ASP A 60 -6.17 4.01 7.70
CA ASP A 60 -5.13 3.34 8.47
C ASP A 60 -4.02 2.84 7.52
N CYS A 61 -2.94 3.61 7.38
CA CYS A 61 -1.81 3.23 6.53
C CYS A 61 -1.00 2.03 7.05
N GLU A 62 -1.03 1.75 8.35
CA GLU A 62 -0.42 0.51 8.88
C GLU A 62 -1.20 -0.70 8.35
N LYS A 63 -2.53 -0.61 8.36
CA LYS A 63 -3.39 -1.65 7.79
C LYS A 63 -3.25 -1.74 6.28
N VAL A 64 -3.11 -0.62 5.54
CA VAL A 64 -2.79 -0.67 4.10
C VAL A 64 -1.47 -1.42 3.87
N LEU A 65 -0.43 -1.13 4.65
CA LEU A 65 0.86 -1.82 4.54
C LEU A 65 0.71 -3.32 4.78
N VAL A 66 0.04 -3.74 5.85
CA VAL A 66 -0.17 -5.17 6.16
C VAL A 66 -0.96 -5.87 5.04
N LEU A 67 -1.97 -5.21 4.47
CA LEU A 67 -2.77 -5.79 3.40
C LEU A 67 -1.97 -5.98 2.11
N LEU A 68 -1.16 -4.99 1.73
CA LEU A 68 -0.41 -4.98 0.47
C LEU A 68 0.95 -5.67 0.55
N TYR A 69 1.56 -5.70 1.74
CA TYR A 69 2.88 -6.27 1.99
C TYR A 69 2.98 -6.83 3.42
N PRO A 70 2.43 -8.03 3.68
CA PRO A 70 2.32 -8.59 5.03
C PRO A 70 3.64 -8.75 5.79
N ASP A 71 4.76 -8.95 5.08
CA ASP A 71 6.10 -9.03 5.68
C ASP A 71 6.50 -7.70 6.35
N ARG A 72 5.98 -6.57 5.84
CA ARG A 72 6.25 -5.18 6.26
C ARG A 72 7.71 -4.76 6.20
N LYS A 73 8.65 -5.68 6.05
CA LYS A 73 10.08 -5.43 6.06
C LYS A 73 10.64 -5.46 4.66
N VAL A 74 11.47 -4.47 4.35
CA VAL A 74 12.37 -4.56 3.20
C VAL A 74 13.73 -4.91 3.75
N LEU A 75 14.22 -6.11 3.42
CA LEU A 75 15.36 -6.72 4.12
C LEU A 75 15.06 -6.81 5.63
N ASP A 76 15.77 -6.07 6.47
CA ASP A 76 15.58 -6.04 7.92
C ASP A 76 14.94 -4.74 8.44
N TRP A 77 14.58 -3.80 7.57
CA TRP A 77 14.01 -2.51 8.01
C TRP A 77 12.50 -2.50 7.99
N LEU A 78 11.92 -1.98 9.07
CA LEU A 78 10.54 -1.55 9.13
C LEU A 78 10.44 -0.09 8.70
N PRO A 79 9.37 0.31 8.00
CA PRO A 79 9.22 1.68 7.58
C PRO A 79 8.72 2.55 8.74
N LYS A 80 9.11 3.82 8.74
CA LYS A 80 8.31 4.85 9.38
C LYS A 80 7.07 5.10 8.51
N VAL A 81 5.89 4.96 9.09
CA VAL A 81 4.61 5.10 8.37
C VAL A 81 4.03 6.49 8.60
N THR A 82 3.68 7.17 7.51
CA THR A 82 2.98 8.47 7.56
C THR A 82 1.68 8.39 6.77
N SER A 83 0.58 8.81 7.39
CA SER A 83 -0.75 8.83 6.78
C SER A 83 -1.14 10.23 6.37
N ILE A 84 -1.61 10.40 5.14
CA ILE A 84 -2.01 11.69 4.59
C ILE A 84 -3.39 11.54 3.98
N ASN A 85 -4.36 12.25 4.55
CA ASN A 85 -5.72 12.27 4.03
C ASN A 85 -5.80 13.20 2.82
N LEU A 86 -6.36 12.70 1.72
CA LEU A 86 -6.67 13.48 0.53
C LEU A 86 -8.19 13.67 0.45
N ALA A 87 -8.66 14.70 -0.25
CA ALA A 87 -10.10 14.99 -0.36
C ALA A 87 -10.93 13.77 -0.84
N ASN A 88 -10.39 12.99 -1.78
CA ASN A 88 -11.03 11.80 -2.35
C ASN A 88 -10.10 10.59 -2.31
N GLY A 89 -9.40 10.38 -1.19
CA GLY A 89 -8.54 9.23 -1.04
C GLY A 89 -7.48 9.42 0.04
N TYR A 90 -6.32 8.82 -0.16
CA TYR A 90 -5.23 8.87 0.81
C TYR A 90 -3.87 8.72 0.13
N ARG A 91 -2.83 9.13 0.86
CA ARG A 91 -1.45 8.76 0.59
C ARG A 91 -0.83 8.17 1.85
N CYS A 92 -0.13 7.05 1.67
CA CYS A 92 0.67 6.41 2.69
C CYS A 92 2.13 6.47 2.27
N ASP A 93 2.95 7.09 3.11
CA ASP A 93 4.40 7.19 2.89
C ASP A 93 5.10 6.20 3.83
N TYR A 94 5.79 5.22 3.25
CA TYR A 94 6.54 4.17 3.95
C TYR A 94 8.05 4.41 3.77
N GLN A 95 8.65 5.09 4.74
CA GLN A 95 10.07 5.43 4.68
C GLN A 95 10.91 4.31 5.33
N TYR A 96 11.55 3.48 4.50
CA TYR A 96 12.37 2.34 4.95
C TYR A 96 13.81 2.74 5.32
N SER A 97 14.28 3.88 4.82
CA SER A 97 15.59 4.44 5.17
C SER A 97 15.63 5.94 4.86
N GLU A 98 16.73 6.60 5.21
CA GLU A 98 17.00 7.99 4.83
C GLU A 98 17.07 8.22 3.32
N ILE A 99 17.23 7.15 2.51
CA ILE A 99 17.43 7.25 1.06
C ILE A 99 16.30 6.62 0.23
N ALA A 100 15.31 5.98 0.86
CA ALA A 100 14.27 5.25 0.14
C ALA A 100 12.91 5.27 0.85
N GLN A 101 11.88 5.65 0.11
CA GLN A 101 10.48 5.66 0.51
C GLN A 101 9.62 4.99 -0.56
N ILE A 102 8.62 4.22 -0.13
CA ILE A 102 7.53 3.75 -0.98
C ILE A 102 6.30 4.59 -0.68
N GLU A 103 5.67 5.13 -1.71
CA GLU A 103 4.45 5.93 -1.64
C GLU A 103 3.29 5.10 -2.21
N VAL A 104 2.24 4.89 -1.43
CA VAL A 104 0.98 4.31 -1.91
C VAL A 104 -0.07 5.41 -1.91
N GLU A 105 -0.62 5.71 -3.09
CA GLU A 105 -1.65 6.73 -3.24
C GLU A 105 -2.92 6.11 -3.83
N LEU A 106 -4.05 6.40 -3.20
CA LEU A 106 -5.36 6.33 -3.82
C LEU A 106 -5.88 7.75 -3.97
N LYS A 107 -6.18 8.16 -5.20
CA LYS A 107 -6.82 9.45 -5.47
C LYS A 107 -7.91 9.27 -6.52
N ASP A 108 -9.14 9.58 -6.13
CA ASP A 108 -10.34 9.32 -6.92
C ASP A 108 -10.46 7.82 -7.26
N ARG A 109 -10.12 7.42 -8.49
CA ARG A 109 -10.13 6.01 -8.95
C ARG A 109 -8.74 5.47 -9.26
N PHE A 110 -7.71 6.30 -9.15
CA PHE A 110 -6.34 5.96 -9.49
C PHE A 110 -5.61 5.48 -8.25
N PHE A 111 -5.03 4.29 -8.35
CA PHE A 111 -4.18 3.70 -7.32
C PHE A 111 -2.78 3.55 -7.89
N ALA A 112 -1.78 3.97 -7.13
CA ALA A 112 -0.38 3.90 -7.53
C ALA A 112 0.49 3.48 -6.36
N VAL A 113 1.55 2.73 -6.68
CA VAL A 113 2.67 2.44 -5.78
C VAL A 113 3.93 3.00 -6.44
N ASN A 114 4.51 4.03 -5.84
CA ASN A 114 5.67 4.73 -6.35
C ASN A 114 6.85 4.56 -5.39
N VAL A 115 8.06 4.74 -5.92
CA VAL A 115 9.29 4.79 -5.13
C VAL A 115 9.88 6.18 -5.25
N ARG A 116 10.35 6.72 -4.12
CA ARG A 116 11.17 7.93 -4.07
C ARG A 116 12.51 7.57 -3.47
N PHE A 117 13.58 7.77 -4.24
CA PHE A 117 14.94 7.75 -3.72
C PHE A 117 15.33 9.16 -3.31
N LEU A 118 15.67 9.33 -2.04
CA LEU A 118 16.07 10.62 -1.48
C LEU A 118 17.57 10.79 -1.74
N MET A 119 17.96 11.93 -2.33
CA MET A 119 19.34 12.29 -2.65
C MET A 119 19.97 13.10 -1.54
#